data_AF-A0A1W9YNT9-F1
#
_entry.id   AF-A0A1W9YNT9-F1
#
_cell.length_a   1.000
_cell.length_b   1.000
_cell.length_c   1.000
_cell.angle_alpha   90.00
_cell.angle_beta   90.00
_cell.angle_gamma   90.00
#
_symmetry.space_group_name_H-M   'P 1'
#
loop_
_entity.id
_entity.type
_entity.pdbx_description
1 polymer ?
#
loop_
_entity_poly.entity_id
_entity_poly.type
_entity_poly.pdbx_seq_one_letter_code
_entity_poly.pdbx_strand_id
1 'polypeptide(L)' 'MKVDSSTEPAFEGWFATDDAGDTHLIGGKCTECATYVFPPRETNCPNPACDSDTLALVPLSRRGTV' A
#
# COMPACT_ATOMS: atom_id res chain seq x y z
N MET A 1 -17.96 30.86 4.47
CA MET A 1 -17.69 29.55 3.86
C MET A 1 -17.03 28.67 4.91
N LYS A 2 -17.65 27.56 5.29
CA LYS A 2 -17.07 26.59 6.23
C LYS A 2 -15.98 25.85 5.44
N VAL A 3 -14.73 26.02 5.84
CA VAL A 3 -13.62 25.24 5.27
C VAL A 3 -13.78 23.85 5.87
N ASP A 4 -14.44 22.95 5.14
CA ASP A 4 -14.41 21.54 5.48
C ASP A 4 -12.95 21.12 5.29
N SER A 5 -12.30 20.70 6.37
CA SER A 5 -10.91 20.26 6.33
C SER A 5 -10.87 19.02 5.44
N SER A 6 -10.58 19.21 4.16
CA SER A 6 -10.46 18.12 3.20
C SER A 6 -9.50 17.10 3.80
N THR A 7 -10.00 15.89 4.07
CA THR A 7 -9.17 14.80 4.57
C THR A 7 -8.35 14.31 3.39
N GLU A 8 -7.30 15.05 3.09
CA GLU A 8 -6.37 14.74 2.02
C GLU A 8 -5.38 13.69 2.56
N PRO A 9 -5.09 12.64 1.77
CA PRO A 9 -4.07 11.68 2.17
C PRO A 9 -2.73 12.42 2.32
N ALA A 10 -2.01 12.14 3.41
CA ALA A 10 -0.71 12.76 3.66
C ALA A 10 0.31 12.47 2.54
N PHE A 11 0.10 11.37 1.80
CA PHE A 11 0.88 10.99 0.63
C PHE A 11 -0.04 10.46 -0.47
N GLU A 12 0.05 11.04 -1.66
CA GLU A 12 -0.69 10.58 -2.84
C GLU A 12 -0.28 9.15 -3.20
N GLY A 13 -1.26 8.30 -3.52
CA GLY A 13 -1.04 6.90 -3.92
C GLY A 13 -0.76 5.90 -2.79
N TRP A 14 -0.73 6.34 -1.51
CA TRP A 14 -0.55 5.46 -0.36
C TRP A 14 -1.86 4.88 0.17
N PHE A 15 -2.97 5.54 -0.14
CA PHE A 15 -4.29 5.16 0.32
C PHE A 15 -5.19 4.97 -0.90
N ALA A 16 -5.99 3.91 -0.89
CA ALA A 16 -7.06 3.70 -1.86
C ALA A 16 -8.36 3.46 -1.12
N THR A 17 -9.45 4.01 -1.65
CA THR A 17 -10.80 3.76 -1.13
C THR A 17 -11.49 2.77 -2.05
N ASP A 18 -12.06 1.71 -1.50
CA ASP A 18 -12.85 0.74 -2.29
C ASP A 18 -14.28 1.26 -2.55
N ASP A 19 -15.05 0.54 -3.37
CA ASP A 19 -16.46 0.84 -3.66
C ASP A 19 -17.38 0.85 -2.43
N ALA A 20 -17.03 0.11 -1.36
CA ALA A 20 -17.74 0.16 -0.08
C ALA A 20 -17.40 1.41 0.76
N GLY A 21 -16.47 2.25 0.31
CA GLY A 21 -16.04 3.46 1.01
C GLY A 21 -14.97 3.19 2.07
N ASP A 22 -14.39 1.99 2.10
CA ASP A 22 -13.34 1.64 3.06
C ASP A 22 -11.95 2.08 2.56
N THR A 23 -11.19 2.80 3.38
CA THR A 23 -9.82 3.20 3.06
C THR A 23 -8.81 2.10 3.40
N HIS A 24 -8.00 1.71 2.41
CA HIS A 24 -6.92 0.73 2.49
C HIS A 24 -5.55 1.38 2.31
N LEU A 25 -4.55 0.83 2.99
CA LEU A 25 -3.15 1.15 2.71
C LEU A 25 -2.70 0.40 1.46
N ILE A 26 -2.04 1.08 0.54
CA ILE A 26 -1.41 0.46 -0.62
C ILE A 26 0.02 0.08 -0.25
N GLY A 27 0.37 -1.18 -0.49
CA GLY A 27 1.73 -1.70 -0.33
C GLY A 27 2.20 -2.42 -1.58
N GLY A 28 3.51 -2.63 -1.69
CA GLY A 28 4.09 -3.46 -2.74
C GLY A 28 4.05 -4.93 -2.34
N LYS A 29 3.57 -5.80 -3.22
CA LYS A 29 3.64 -7.26 -3.07
C LYS A 29 4.50 -7.85 -4.17
N CYS A 30 5.55 -8.58 -3.79
CA CYS A 30 6.39 -9.28 -4.75
C CYS A 30 5.60 -10.39 -5.43
N THR A 31 5.63 -10.43 -6.76
CA THR A 31 4.91 -11.45 -7.54
C THR A 31 5.55 -12.84 -7.41
N GLU A 32 6.84 -12.91 -7.09
CA GLU A 32 7.58 -14.17 -6.96
C GLU A 32 7.48 -14.78 -5.56
N CYS A 33 7.92 -14.05 -4.53
CA CYS A 33 8.00 -14.57 -3.16
C CYS A 33 6.83 -14.16 -2.26
N ALA A 34 5.83 -13.46 -2.81
CA ALA A 34 4.66 -12.94 -2.08
C ALA A 34 4.99 -12.06 -0.86
N THR A 35 6.21 -11.51 -0.79
CA THR A 35 6.61 -10.60 0.29
C THR A 35 5.90 -9.27 0.14
N TYR A 36 5.30 -8.79 1.22
CA TYR A 36 4.67 -7.47 1.30
C TYR A 36 5.66 -6.44 1.83
N VAL A 37 5.66 -5.24 1.26
CA VAL A 37 6.49 -4.13 1.68
C VAL A 37 5.70 -2.83 1.69
N PHE A 38 6.00 -1.99 2.68
CA PHE A 38 5.50 -0.64 2.81
C PHE A 38 6.67 0.27 3.20
N PRO A 39 6.85 1.48 2.62
CA PRO A 39 5.98 2.19 1.67
C PRO A 39 5.73 1.50 0.32
N PRO A 40 4.66 1.86 -0.41
CA PRO A 40 4.38 1.30 -1.74
C PRO A 40 5.52 1.64 -2.70
N ARG A 41 6.08 0.61 -3.32
CA ARG A 41 7.12 0.72 -4.34
C ARG A 41 6.91 -0.39 -5.36
N GLU A 42 7.23 -0.10 -6.61
CA GLU A 42 7.10 -1.02 -7.73
C GLU A 42 8.38 -1.84 -7.97
N THR A 43 9.48 -1.46 -7.30
CA THR A 43 10.82 -2.04 -7.44
C THR A 43 11.49 -2.36 -6.10
N ASN A 44 12.52 -3.22 -6.13
CA ASN A 44 13.35 -3.63 -5.01
C ASN A 44 12.64 -4.50 -3.96
N CYS A 45 12.52 -5.81 -4.19
CA CYS A 45 12.03 -6.72 -3.16
C CYS A 45 12.98 -6.72 -1.94
N PRO A 46 12.46 -6.58 -0.70
CA PRO A 46 13.31 -6.57 0.50
C PRO A 46 13.77 -7.96 0.94
N ASN A 47 13.25 -9.03 0.32
CA ASN A 47 13.59 -10.39 0.71
C ASN A 47 14.96 -10.78 0.12
N PRO A 48 16.01 -11.00 0.94
CA PRO A 48 17.34 -11.35 0.44
C PRO A 48 17.42 -12.72 -0.24
N ALA A 49 16.41 -13.57 -0.05
CA ALA A 49 16.29 -14.86 -0.74
C ALA A 49 15.53 -14.76 -2.09
N CYS A 50 15.10 -13.56 -2.49
CA CYS A 50 14.35 -13.31 -3.71
C CYS A 50 15.04 -12.24 -4.56
N ASP A 51 15.35 -12.57 -5.81
CA ASP A 51 16.00 -11.65 -6.77
C ASP A 51 14.98 -10.87 -7.63
N SER A 52 13.69 -10.95 -7.28
CA SER A 52 12.65 -10.25 -8.03
C SER A 52 12.69 -8.75 -7.75
N ASP A 53 12.66 -7.96 -8.79
CA ASP A 53 12.51 -6.50 -8.70
C ASP A 53 11.06 -6.06 -8.98
N THR A 54 10.12 -6.98 -9.21
CA THR A 54 8.73 -6.63 -9.52
C THR A 54 7.85 -6.70 -8.28
N LEU A 55 7.31 -5.55 -7.88
CA LEU A 55 6.34 -5.42 -6.80
C LEU A 55 5.02 -4.88 -7.37
N ALA A 56 3.96 -5.67 -7.25
CA ALA A 56 2.61 -5.25 -7.60
C ALA A 56 2.03 -4.40 -6.46
N LEU A 57 1.49 -3.22 -6.78
CA LEU A 57 0.77 -2.40 -5.81
C LEU A 57 -0.58 -3.05 -5.48
N VAL A 58 -0.78 -3.41 -4.21
CA VAL A 58 -1.99 -4.10 -3.74
C VAL A 58 -2.54 -3.45 -2.48
N PRO A 59 -3.87 -3.47 -2.28
CA PRO A 59 -4.48 -3.04 -1.03
C PRO A 59 -4.13 -4.01 0.10
N LEU A 60 -3.56 -3.47 1.16
CA LEU A 60 -3.21 -4.19 2.38
C LEU A 60 -4.41 -4.32 3.33
N SER A 61 -4.25 -5.23 4.29
CA SER A 61 -5.22 -5.44 5.36
C SER A 61 -5.30 -4.22 6.28
N ARG A 62 -6.53 -3.86 6.68
CA ARG A 62 -6.82 -2.76 7.63
C ARG A 62 -6.78 -3.19 9.10
N ARG A 63 -6.38 -4.43 9.35
CA ARG A 63 -6.38 -5.06 10.68
C ARG A 63 -4.97 -5.50 11.00
N GLY A 64 -4.54 -5.25 12.24
CA GLY A 64 -3.26 -5.69 12.78
C GLY A 64 -3.43 -6.16 14.23
N THR A 65 -2.39 -6.79 14.77
CA THR A 65 -2.28 -7.16 16.18
C THR A 65 -1.08 -6.44 16.77
N VAL A 66 -1.20 -6.02 18.03
CA VAL A 66 -0.12 -5.33 18.78
C VAL A 66 0.68 -6.36 19.57
#